data_AF-A0A975MXQ7-F1
#
_entry.id   AF-A0A975MXQ7-F1
#
_cell.length_a   1.000
_cell.length_b   1.000
_cell.length_c   1.000
_cell.angle_alpha   90.00
_cell.angle_beta   90.00
_cell.angle_gamma   90.00
#
_symmetry.space_group_name_H-M   'P 1'
#
loop_
_entity.id
_entity.type
_entity.pdbx_description
1 polymer ?
#
loop_
_entity_poly.entity_id
_entity_poly.type
_entity_poly.pdbx_seq_one_letter_code
_entity_poly.pdbx_strand_id
1 'polypeptide(L)' 'MTRWIMLAIGVVCAVIGAVWILQGVGVITGSFMTGQKLWFLIGLGAFLLGVVLLAATIRKPRRRVE' A
#
# COMPACT_ATOMS: atom_id res chain seq x y z
N MET A 1 16.42 -1.21 13.53
CA MET A 1 15.04 -1.02 14.03
C MET A 1 14.15 -0.35 12.98
N THR A 2 14.37 0.92 12.62
CA THR A 2 13.44 1.72 11.80
C THR A 2 13.16 1.18 10.38
N ARG A 3 14.14 0.53 9.73
CA ARG A 3 13.94 -0.08 8.39
C ARG A 3 12.91 -1.20 8.38
N TRP A 4 12.93 -2.06 9.39
CA TRP A 4 11.97 -3.16 9.51
C TRP A 4 10.55 -2.65 9.76
N ILE A 5 10.44 -1.56 10.54
CA ILE A 5 9.17 -0.88 10.79
C ILE A 5 8.64 -0.26 9.48
N MET A 6 9.48 0.44 8.71
CA MET A 6 9.10 1.01 7.42
C MET A 6 8.69 -0.05 6.39
N LEU A 7 9.38 -1.19 6.35
CA LEU A 7 8.98 -2.34 5.53
C LEU A 7 7.62 -2.88 5.97
N ALA A 8 7.43 -3.15 7.27
CA ALA A 8 6.17 -3.66 7.79
C ALA A 8 4.99 -2.72 7.47
N ILE A 9 5.16 -1.41 7.71
CA ILE A 9 4.15 -0.41 7.39
C ILE A 9 3.87 -0.39 5.88
N GLY A 10 4.91 -0.40 5.05
CA GLY A 10 4.77 -0.41 3.59
C GLY A 10 3.99 -1.63 3.08
N VAL A 11 4.30 -2.83 3.60
CA VAL A 11 3.58 -4.06 3.27
C VAL A 11 2.13 -3.97 3.72
N VAL A 12 1.87 -3.58 4.96
CA VAL A 12 0.50 -3.48 5.50
C VAL A 12 -0.33 -2.48 4.70
N CYS A 13 0.20 -1.28 4.41
CA CYS A 13 -0.49 -0.29 3.57
C CYS A 13 -0.77 -0.82 2.16
N ALA A 14 0.18 -1.53 1.55
CA ALA A 14 -0.02 -2.12 0.22
C ALA A 14 -1.12 -3.19 0.24
N VAL A 15 -1.10 -4.10 1.22
CA VAL A 15 -2.12 -5.16 1.32
C VAL A 15 -3.51 -4.57 1.57
N ILE A 16 -3.64 -3.66 2.54
CA ILE A 16 -4.93 -3.00 2.84
C ILE A 16 -5.42 -2.21 1.62
N GLY A 17 -4.54 -1.46 0.95
CA GLY A 17 -4.88 -0.72 -0.25
C GLY A 17 -5.40 -1.63 -1.36
N ALA A 18 -4.75 -2.77 -1.58
CA ALA A 18 -5.20 -3.77 -2.55
C ALA A 18 -6.58 -4.34 -2.21
N VAL A 19 -6.86 -4.63 -0.93
CA VAL A 19 -8.18 -5.09 -0.48
C VAL A 19 -9.25 -4.04 -0.76
N TRP A 20 -9.00 -2.77 -0.44
CA TRP A 20 -9.96 -1.69 -0.69
C TRP A 20 -10.17 -1.41 -2.19
N ILE A 21 -9.14 -1.55 -3.03
CA ILE A 21 -9.31 -1.54 -4.49
C ILE A 21 -10.29 -2.64 -4.89
N LEU A 22 -10.01 -3.89 -4.49
CA LEU A 22 -10.82 -5.06 -4.84
C LEU A 22 -12.26 -4.95 -4.32
N GLN A 23 -12.47 -4.37 -3.14
CA GLN A 23 -13.80 -4.05 -2.63
C GLN A 23 -14.47 -2.96 -3.47
N GLY A 24 -13.76 -1.89 -3.79
CA GLY A 24 -14.29 -0.76 -4.58
C GLY A 24 -14.71 -1.14 -6.00
N VAL A 25 -14.00 -2.06 -6.67
CA VAL A 25 -14.44 -2.64 -7.96
C VAL A 25 -15.49 -3.75 -7.82
N GLY A 26 -15.83 -4.17 -6.60
CA GLY A 26 -16.88 -5.16 -6.34
C GLY A 26 -16.44 -6.62 -6.46
N VAL A 27 -15.13 -6.89 -6.45
CA VAL A 27 -14.58 -8.26 -6.46
C VAL A 27 -14.69 -8.89 -5.08
N ILE A 28 -14.32 -8.15 -4.03
CA ILE A 28 -14.50 -8.58 -2.64
C ILE A 28 -15.82 -8.02 -2.14
N THR A 29 -16.76 -8.92 -1.83
CA THR A 29 -18.13 -8.60 -1.43
C THR A 29 -18.38 -8.91 0.05
N GLY A 30 -19.56 -8.58 0.57
CA GLY A 30 -19.95 -8.88 1.96
C GLY A 30 -19.67 -7.76 2.96
N SER A 31 -19.21 -6.59 2.50
CA SER A 31 -19.06 -5.39 3.33
C SER A 31 -19.76 -4.18 2.70
N PHE A 32 -20.01 -3.16 3.53
CA PHE A 32 -20.52 -1.86 3.09
C PHE A 32 -19.60 -1.12 2.11
N MET A 33 -18.36 -1.58 1.92
CA MET A 33 -17.36 -0.96 1.05
C MET A 33 -17.46 -1.42 -0.41
N THR A 34 -18.20 -2.51 -0.65
CA THR A 34 -18.26 -3.21 -1.93
C THR A 34 -18.93 -2.35 -3.02
N GLY A 35 -18.30 -2.25 -4.20
CA GLY A 35 -18.86 -1.57 -5.37
C GLY A 35 -18.87 -0.05 -5.28
N GLN A 36 -18.20 0.53 -4.28
CA GLN A 36 -18.13 1.97 -4.07
C GLN A 36 -16.82 2.55 -4.61
N LYS A 37 -16.92 3.54 -5.51
CA LYS A 37 -15.77 4.26 -6.09
C LYS A 37 -14.89 4.94 -5.02
N LEU A 38 -15.48 5.34 -3.89
CA LEU A 38 -14.76 5.93 -2.77
C LEU A 38 -13.69 4.99 -2.21
N TRP A 39 -14.04 3.73 -1.96
CA TRP A 39 -13.11 2.73 -1.43
C TRP A 39 -12.03 2.34 -2.45
N PHE A 40 -12.37 2.34 -3.74
CA PHE A 40 -11.37 2.20 -4.80
C PHE A 40 -10.32 3.31 -4.76
N LEU A 41 -10.74 4.58 -4.66
CA LEU A 41 -9.85 5.75 -4.61
C LEU A 41 -8.95 5.74 -3.36
N ILE A 42 -9.53 5.45 -2.19
CA ILE A 42 -8.78 5.34 -0.93
C ILE A 42 -7.79 4.17 -1.01
N GLY A 43 -8.23 3.02 -1.50
CA GLY A 43 -7.40 1.84 -1.70
C GLY A 43 -6.23 2.10 -2.63
N LEU A 44 -6.47 2.80 -3.74
CA LEU A 44 -5.43 3.19 -4.70
C LEU A 44 -4.37 4.09 -4.05
N GLY A 45 -4.79 5.09 -3.28
CA GLY A 45 -3.87 5.96 -2.54
C GLY A 45 -3.03 5.18 -1.52
N ALA A 46 -3.67 4.32 -0.71
CA ALA A 46 -2.98 3.50 0.28
C ALA A 46 -2.01 2.50 -0.35
N PHE A 47 -2.40 1.88 -1.46
CA PHE A 47 -1.56 0.95 -2.22
C PHE A 47 -0.32 1.65 -2.75
N LEU A 48 -0.48 2.80 -3.43
CA LEU A 48 0.63 3.57 -3.97
C LEU A 48 1.58 4.05 -2.87
N LEU A 49 1.05 4.52 -1.73
CA LEU A 49 1.86 4.91 -0.58
C LEU A 49 2.69 3.73 -0.05
N GLY A 50 2.06 2.56 0.11
CA GLY A 50 2.74 1.33 0.52
C GLY A 50 3.88 0.95 -0.43
N VAL A 51 3.61 0.97 -1.74
CA VAL A 51 4.62 0.70 -2.78
C VAL A 51 5.77 1.69 -2.73
N VAL A 52 5.50 2.99 -2.55
CA VAL A 52 6.53 4.03 -2.44
C VAL A 52 7.41 3.81 -1.19
N LEU A 53 6.80 3.48 -0.05
CA LEU A 53 7.54 3.19 1.20
C LEU A 53 8.45 1.97 1.04
N LEU A 54 7.95 0.91 0.40
CA LEU A 54 8.73 -0.29 0.10
C LEU A 54 9.88 0.03 -0.87
N ALA A 55 9.60 0.74 -1.96
CA ALA A 55 10.60 1.14 -2.93
C ALA A 55 11.68 2.02 -2.30
N ALA A 56 11.33 3.00 -1.47
CA ALA A 56 12.28 3.87 -0.78
C ALA A 56 13.17 3.09 0.19
N THR A 57 12.62 2.05 0.84
CA THR A 57 13.39 1.23 1.78
C THR A 57 14.40 0.34 1.06
N ILE A 58 14.05 -0.17 -0.13
CA ILE A 58 14.91 -1.02 -0.96
C ILE A 58 15.94 -0.19 -1.75
N ARG A 59 15.55 0.98 -2.27
CA ARG A 59 16.36 1.81 -3.16
C ARG A 59 17.49 2.60 -2.49
N LYS A 60 17.78 2.42 -1.20
CA LYS A 60 18.86 3.18 -0.54
C LYS A 60 20.15 2.99 -1.35
N PRO A 61 20.62 4.01 -2.11
CA PRO A 61 21.87 3.89 -2.82
C PRO A 61 22.90 3.74 -1.72
N ARG A 62 23.75 2.71 -1.83
CA ARG A 62 25.03 2.71 -1.13
C ARG A 62 25.64 4.06 -1.48
N ARG A 63 25.67 5.01 -0.52
CA ARG A 63 26.45 6.25 -0.68
C ARG A 63 27.81 5.74 -1.13
N ARG A 64 28.14 6.01 -2.40
CA ARG A 64 29.45 5.74 -2.95
C ARG A 64 30.39 6.52 -2.03
N VAL A 65 31.20 5.75 -1.31
CA VAL A 65 32.28 6.26 -0.48
C VAL A 65 33.20 6.98 -1.45
N GLU A 66 33.36 8.28 -1.27
CA GLU A 66 34.59 8.99 -1.60
C GLU A 66 35.32 9.25 -0.29
#